data_AF-A0A072VC06-F1
#
_entry.id   AF-A0A072VC06-F1
#
_cell.length_a   1.000
_cell.length_b   1.000
_cell.length_c   1.000
_cell.angle_alpha   90.00
_cell.angle_beta   90.00
_cell.angle_gamma   90.00
#
_symmetry.space_group_name_H-M   'P 1'
#
loop_
_entity.id
_entity.type
_entity.pdbx_description
1 polymer ?
#
loop_
_entity_poly.entity_id
_entity_poly.type
_entity_poly.pdbx_seq_one_letter_code
_entity_poly.pdbx_strand_id
1 'polypeptide(L)'
;MEEPPCSSSSRSSSKGKSSIDPITGINVLSDDLLLNIFTRLPAISFASATCVNKSWNSVCNRIISRPKLASALSLNPSLRDAVNEVVDKVLSEPIRPYFAIVNIGCGFDPSKILRLVKRRVGFNIPVVVTVNNGIIGRDAVTDEFKEVKWGALFSGIDDEEYARHINEGIVLTIGCLPGLKVEAIPLIRPAKTPQEPCVDSFSMDIKEYSASVSGHQFPVGIILFGEASSDMKLVMEKLDYAMPMDTVVVGDERGCSVFRCGNDSRHACGSKGCIEAVALVFAQDRNRSSGNIRFHVAFSNGVSPVGGRYKAASVRTNKSDCSTWLTAKREGHQQPLDGQTILHDINTLLENHIEPPELYIGVTKHRKVSIGAEKPMPRTCIAYHGVVGYDINF
;
A
#
# COMPACT_ATOMS: atom_id res chain seq x y z
N MET A 1 -72.64 30.53 72.18
CA MET A 1 -73.02 30.58 70.76
C MET A 1 -71.91 31.35 70.07
N GLU A 2 -70.96 30.61 69.48
CA GLU A 2 -70.89 30.24 68.04
C GLU A 2 -70.27 31.39 67.25
N GLU A 3 -69.23 31.29 66.42
CA GLU A 3 -68.31 30.23 65.96
C GLU A 3 -67.02 30.97 65.44
N PRO A 4 -65.90 30.26 65.16
CA PRO A 4 -64.54 30.81 65.17
C PRO A 4 -64.00 31.33 63.81
N PRO A 5 -62.86 32.06 63.79
CA PRO A 5 -62.26 32.54 62.54
C PRO A 5 -61.42 31.46 61.84
N CYS A 6 -61.61 31.36 60.53
CA CYS A 6 -60.87 30.47 59.63
C CYS A 6 -59.36 30.73 59.65
N SER A 7 -58.59 29.74 60.09
CA SER A 7 -57.14 29.67 59.97
C SER A 7 -56.75 29.12 58.58
N SER A 8 -56.24 29.97 57.69
CA SER A 8 -55.55 29.54 56.47
C SER A 8 -54.09 29.20 56.81
N SER A 9 -53.82 27.92 57.10
CA SER A 9 -52.46 27.40 57.17
C SER A 9 -51.86 27.35 55.76
N SER A 10 -50.94 28.27 55.47
CA SER A 10 -50.07 28.16 54.30
C SER A 10 -49.12 26.99 54.50
N ARG A 11 -49.48 25.80 53.98
CA ARG A 11 -48.55 24.68 53.83
C ARG A 11 -47.42 25.11 52.90
N SER A 12 -46.27 25.43 53.48
CA SER A 12 -44.99 25.52 52.78
C SER A 12 -44.64 24.13 52.24
N SER A 13 -45.04 23.86 50.99
CA SER A 13 -44.50 22.73 50.25
C SER A 13 -43.10 23.09 49.78
N SER A 14 -42.11 22.75 50.61
CA SER A 14 -40.72 22.65 50.18
C SER A 14 -40.63 21.49 49.18
N LYS A 15 -41.00 21.75 47.91
CA LYS A 15 -40.53 20.94 46.79
C LYS A 15 -39.04 21.19 46.71
N GLY A 16 -38.27 20.29 47.31
CA GLY A 16 -36.83 20.21 47.12
C GLY A 16 -36.57 20.24 45.62
N LYS A 17 -35.99 21.35 45.16
CA LYS A 17 -35.21 21.31 43.93
C LYS A 17 -34.09 20.32 44.23
N SER A 18 -34.22 19.10 43.75
CA SER A 18 -33.04 18.27 43.51
C SER A 18 -32.20 19.06 42.53
N SER A 19 -31.21 19.80 43.04
CA SER A 19 -30.08 20.20 42.22
C SER A 19 -29.51 18.89 41.71
N ILE A 20 -29.81 18.59 40.46
CA ILE A 20 -28.95 17.70 39.69
C ILE A 20 -27.63 18.47 39.70
N ASP A 21 -26.72 18.10 40.60
CA ASP A 21 -25.36 18.56 40.53
C ASP A 21 -24.94 18.39 39.07
N PRO A 22 -24.43 19.44 38.39
CA PRO A 22 -23.98 19.28 37.03
C PRO A 22 -22.97 18.16 37.08
N ILE A 23 -23.24 17.04 36.39
CA ILE A 23 -22.33 15.91 36.26
C ILE A 23 -20.95 16.53 36.12
N THR A 24 -20.09 16.31 37.12
CA THR A 24 -18.75 16.88 37.20
C THR A 24 -18.05 16.40 35.94
N GLY A 25 -18.13 17.24 34.90
CA GLY A 25 -18.00 16.76 33.54
C GLY A 25 -16.58 16.29 33.31
N ILE A 26 -16.37 15.48 32.27
CA ILE A 26 -15.03 15.10 31.79
C ILE A 26 -14.13 16.35 31.59
N ASN A 27 -14.72 17.54 31.43
CA ASN A 27 -14.03 18.84 31.41
C ASN A 27 -13.28 19.24 32.70
N VAL A 28 -13.54 18.58 33.84
CA VAL A 28 -12.85 18.81 35.12
C VAL A 28 -11.66 17.86 35.30
N LEU A 29 -11.53 16.84 34.45
CA LEU A 29 -10.40 15.91 34.49
C LEU A 29 -9.11 16.60 34.02
N SER A 30 -7.98 16.22 34.62
CA SER A 30 -6.67 16.65 34.13
C SER A 30 -6.37 16.08 32.75
N ASP A 31 -5.52 16.78 32.00
CA ASP A 31 -5.08 16.35 30.66
C ASP A 31 -4.49 14.93 30.65
N ASP A 32 -3.82 14.50 31.73
CA ASP A 32 -3.24 13.16 31.82
C ASP A 32 -4.30 12.06 31.96
N LEU A 33 -5.38 12.34 32.70
CA LEU A 33 -6.52 11.42 32.80
C LEU A 33 -7.27 11.35 31.47
N LEU A 34 -7.47 12.50 30.80
CA LEU A 34 -8.04 12.55 29.45
C LEU A 34 -7.20 11.77 28.45
N LEU A 35 -5.88 11.92 28.52
CA LEU A 35 -4.95 11.18 27.67
C LEU A 35 -5.13 9.67 27.83
N ASN A 36 -5.17 9.17 29.07
CA ASN A 36 -5.35 7.74 29.37
C ASN A 36 -6.73 7.21 28.93
N ILE A 37 -7.78 8.03 29.00
CA ILE A 37 -9.10 7.66 28.47
C ILE A 37 -9.06 7.61 26.93
N PHE A 38 -8.53 8.66 26.30
CA PHE A 38 -8.55 8.79 24.84
C PHE A 38 -7.64 7.79 24.14
N THR A 39 -6.55 7.33 24.76
CA THR A 39 -5.69 6.27 24.19
C THR A 39 -6.39 4.92 24.05
N ARG A 40 -7.51 4.71 24.74
CA ARG A 40 -8.29 3.46 24.73
C ARG A 40 -9.54 3.53 23.86
N LEU A 41 -9.79 4.68 23.22
CA LEU A 41 -10.97 4.85 22.38
C LEU A 41 -10.76 4.21 21.01
N PRO A 42 -11.77 3.52 20.46
CA PRO A 42 -11.79 3.18 19.04
C PRO A 42 -11.68 4.43 18.17
N ALA A 43 -11.15 4.28 16.96
CA ALA A 43 -10.85 5.39 16.06
C ALA A 43 -12.03 6.34 15.81
N ILE A 44 -13.26 5.81 15.72
CA ILE A 44 -14.47 6.62 15.50
C ILE A 44 -14.79 7.48 16.72
N SER A 45 -14.81 6.89 17.92
CA SER A 45 -15.04 7.62 19.17
C SER A 45 -13.92 8.64 19.44
N PHE A 46 -12.68 8.27 19.12
CA PHE A 46 -11.53 9.15 19.18
C PHE A 46 -11.67 10.36 18.23
N ALA A 47 -12.12 10.14 16.99
CA ALA A 47 -12.39 11.22 16.04
C ALA A 47 -13.46 12.19 16.57
N SER A 48 -14.54 11.67 17.17
CA SER A 48 -15.56 12.50 17.81
C SER A 48 -14.98 13.33 18.97
N ALA A 49 -14.13 12.72 19.81
CA ALA A 49 -13.45 13.42 20.91
C ALA A 49 -12.60 14.60 20.41
N THR A 50 -11.94 14.47 19.25
CA THR A 50 -11.13 15.56 18.66
C THR A 50 -11.94 16.81 18.30
N CYS A 51 -13.25 16.69 18.14
CA CYS A 51 -14.15 17.76 17.70
C CYS A 51 -14.92 18.43 18.85
N VAL A 52 -14.73 18.00 20.11
CA VAL A 52 -15.52 18.50 21.24
C VAL A 52 -15.12 19.94 21.61
N ASN A 53 -13.84 20.18 21.90
CA ASN A 53 -13.31 21.51 22.21
C ASN A 53 -11.79 21.56 21.96
N LYS A 54 -11.19 22.76 22.11
CA LYS A 54 -9.75 22.97 21.87
C LYS A 54 -8.84 22.15 22.80
N SER A 55 -9.25 21.95 24.06
CA SER A 55 -8.47 21.18 25.05
C SER A 55 -8.41 19.70 24.66
N TRP A 56 -9.57 19.10 24.36
CA TRP A 56 -9.67 17.72 23.92
C TRP A 56 -8.93 17.51 22.60
N ASN A 57 -9.09 18.45 21.66
CA ASN A 57 -8.37 18.43 20.40
C ASN A 57 -6.84 18.42 20.62
N SER A 58 -6.33 19.24 21.55
CA SER A 58 -4.91 19.27 21.92
C SER A 58 -4.43 17.91 22.46
N VAL A 59 -5.16 17.32 23.41
CA VAL A 59 -4.84 16.00 23.97
C VAL A 59 -4.87 14.90 22.89
N CYS A 60 -5.89 14.89 22.04
CA CYS A 60 -5.97 13.95 20.92
C CYS A 60 -4.80 14.14 19.94
N ASN A 61 -4.45 15.37 19.58
CA ASN A 61 -3.32 15.64 18.69
C ASN A 61 -1.99 15.15 19.28
N ARG A 62 -1.83 15.14 20.62
CA ARG A 62 -0.67 14.51 21.27
C ARG A 62 -0.63 13.01 21.03
N ILE A 63 -1.77 12.31 21.09
CA ILE A 63 -1.88 10.86 20.85
C ILE A 63 -1.50 10.50 19.41
N ILE A 64 -2.04 11.24 18.44
CA ILE A 64 -1.77 11.00 17.01
C ILE A 64 -0.61 11.85 16.48
N SER A 65 0.32 12.28 17.34
CA SER A 65 1.47 13.10 16.92
C SER A 65 2.58 12.30 16.22
N ARG A 66 2.54 10.97 16.36
CA ARG A 66 3.55 10.05 15.83
C ARG A 66 3.01 9.23 14.66
N PRO A 67 3.87 8.88 13.68
CA PRO A 67 3.54 7.90 12.65
C PRO A 67 2.99 6.60 13.26
N LYS A 68 1.89 6.09 12.71
CA LYS A 68 1.29 4.82 13.10
C LYS A 68 0.84 4.06 11.86
N LEU A 69 1.17 2.77 11.80
CA LEU A 69 0.62 1.81 10.86
C LEU A 69 -0.18 0.77 11.66
N ALA A 70 -1.44 0.57 11.30
CA ALA A 70 -2.27 -0.49 11.83
C ALA A 70 -2.55 -1.48 10.71
N SER A 71 -2.31 -2.77 10.93
CA SER A 71 -2.52 -3.82 9.95
C SER A 71 -3.21 -5.02 10.57
N ALA A 72 -4.10 -5.66 9.81
CA ALA A 72 -4.81 -6.85 10.21
C ALA A 72 -5.07 -7.76 9.01
N LEU A 73 -5.04 -9.07 9.26
CA LEU A 73 -5.31 -10.14 8.31
C LEU A 73 -6.64 -10.82 8.66
N SER A 74 -7.44 -11.18 7.67
CA SER A 74 -8.53 -12.15 7.82
C SER A 74 -8.46 -13.18 6.70
N LEU A 75 -8.72 -14.43 7.07
CA LEU A 75 -8.90 -15.57 6.18
C LEU A 75 -10.36 -16.05 6.18
N ASN A 76 -11.29 -15.20 6.60
CA ASN A 76 -12.71 -15.55 6.60
C ASN A 76 -13.20 -15.64 5.14
N PRO A 77 -13.86 -16.74 4.73
CA PRO A 77 -14.34 -16.91 3.36
C PRO A 77 -15.45 -15.91 2.98
N SER A 78 -16.18 -15.38 3.96
CA SER A 78 -17.20 -14.36 3.74
C SER A 78 -16.55 -12.99 3.56
N LEU A 79 -16.63 -12.43 2.35
CA LEU A 79 -16.12 -11.10 2.02
C LEU A 79 -16.54 -10.02 3.04
N ARG A 80 -17.80 -10.05 3.50
CA ARG A 80 -18.31 -9.03 4.44
C ARG A 80 -17.69 -9.18 5.81
N ASP A 81 -17.62 -10.41 6.30
CA ASP A 81 -17.10 -10.70 7.63
C ASP A 81 -15.58 -10.49 7.66
N ALA A 82 -14.86 -10.92 6.62
CA ALA A 82 -13.45 -10.64 6.44
C ALA A 82 -13.13 -9.14 6.46
N VAL A 83 -13.91 -8.31 5.73
CA VAL A 83 -13.75 -6.85 5.75
C VAL A 83 -14.08 -6.28 7.14
N ASN A 84 -15.13 -6.75 7.80
CA ASN A 84 -15.49 -6.28 9.14
C ASN A 84 -14.39 -6.61 10.15
N GLU A 85 -13.90 -7.86 10.16
CA GLU A 85 -12.82 -8.30 11.04
C GLU A 85 -11.58 -7.41 10.91
N VAL A 86 -11.07 -7.20 9.69
CA VAL A 86 -9.86 -6.40 9.50
C VAL A 86 -10.10 -4.91 9.78
N VAL A 87 -11.26 -4.34 9.41
CA VAL A 87 -11.58 -2.93 9.66
C VAL A 87 -11.75 -2.67 11.15
N ASP A 88 -12.51 -3.52 11.85
CA ASP A 88 -12.77 -3.38 13.28
C ASP A 88 -11.45 -3.53 14.05
N LYS A 89 -10.57 -4.44 13.62
CA LYS A 89 -9.24 -4.60 14.22
C LYS A 89 -8.37 -3.36 14.02
N VAL A 90 -8.19 -2.86 12.80
CA VAL A 90 -7.29 -1.71 12.55
C VAL A 90 -7.83 -0.39 13.12
N LEU A 91 -9.15 -0.29 13.35
CA LEU A 91 -9.82 0.88 13.95
C LEU A 91 -10.15 0.70 15.44
N SER A 92 -9.71 -0.40 16.07
CA SER A 92 -9.95 -0.68 17.50
C SER A 92 -9.21 0.28 18.43
N GLU A 93 -8.13 0.88 17.96
CA GLU A 93 -7.33 1.87 18.68
C GLU A 93 -7.39 3.25 18.02
N PRO A 94 -6.96 4.32 18.71
CA PRO A 94 -6.85 5.64 18.11
C PRO A 94 -5.94 5.64 16.89
N ILE A 95 -6.50 6.03 15.74
CA ILE A 95 -5.79 6.29 14.50
C ILE A 95 -6.61 7.27 13.65
N ARG A 96 -5.94 8.16 12.92
CA ARG A 96 -6.56 9.00 11.90
C ARG A 96 -6.07 8.55 10.52
N PRO A 97 -6.88 7.81 9.74
CA PRO A 97 -6.45 7.29 8.45
C PRO A 97 -6.02 8.41 7.49
N TYR A 98 -4.85 8.26 6.88
CA TYR A 98 -4.32 9.13 5.81
C TYR A 98 -4.32 8.38 4.48
N PHE A 99 -4.18 7.05 4.51
CA PHE A 99 -4.30 6.15 3.38
C PHE A 99 -4.67 4.74 3.87
N ALA A 100 -5.11 3.89 2.95
CA ALA A 100 -5.23 2.45 3.19
C ALA A 100 -4.67 1.64 2.01
N ILE A 101 -4.04 0.51 2.33
CA ILE A 101 -3.57 -0.49 1.38
C ILE A 101 -4.30 -1.79 1.72
N VAL A 102 -4.87 -2.43 0.72
CA VAL A 102 -5.60 -3.69 0.88
C VAL A 102 -4.98 -4.73 -0.04
N ASN A 103 -4.34 -5.75 0.53
CA ASN A 103 -3.82 -6.88 -0.24
C ASN A 103 -4.82 -8.03 -0.12
N ILE A 104 -5.26 -8.60 -1.23
CA ILE A 104 -6.25 -9.68 -1.24
C ILE A 104 -5.81 -10.86 -2.08
N GLY A 105 -6.41 -12.01 -1.80
CA GLY A 105 -6.40 -13.14 -2.73
C GLY A 105 -7.40 -12.97 -3.87
N CYS A 106 -7.26 -13.81 -4.89
CA CYS A 106 -8.10 -13.73 -6.09
C CYS A 106 -9.56 -14.16 -5.85
N GLY A 107 -9.90 -14.70 -4.68
CA GLY A 107 -11.28 -15.11 -4.34
C GLY A 107 -12.23 -13.93 -4.13
N PHE A 108 -11.72 -12.72 -3.92
CA PHE A 108 -12.54 -11.54 -3.68
C PHE A 108 -12.53 -10.53 -4.82
N ASP A 109 -13.70 -9.95 -5.10
CA ASP A 109 -13.86 -8.85 -6.06
C ASP A 109 -13.26 -7.55 -5.50
N PRO A 110 -12.18 -7.01 -6.09
CA PRO A 110 -11.49 -5.81 -5.61
C PRO A 110 -12.41 -4.59 -5.53
N SER A 111 -13.37 -4.46 -6.46
CA SER A 111 -14.29 -3.33 -6.53
C SER A 111 -15.28 -3.33 -5.36
N LYS A 112 -15.75 -4.52 -4.97
CA LYS A 112 -16.62 -4.68 -3.80
C LYS A 112 -15.87 -4.38 -2.50
N ILE A 113 -14.63 -4.86 -2.36
CA ILE A 113 -13.76 -4.58 -1.20
C ILE A 113 -13.54 -3.08 -1.06
N LEU A 114 -13.11 -2.43 -2.13
CA LEU A 114 -12.84 -1.00 -2.15
C LEU A 114 -14.04 -0.19 -1.66
N ARG A 115 -15.25 -0.55 -2.11
CA ARG A 115 -16.49 0.09 -1.68
C ARG A 115 -16.78 -0.13 -0.19
N LEU A 116 -16.57 -1.34 0.32
CA LEU A 116 -16.81 -1.67 1.73
C LEU A 116 -15.81 -0.96 2.65
N VAL A 117 -14.52 -0.99 2.30
CA VAL A 117 -13.45 -0.33 3.06
C VAL A 117 -13.66 1.19 3.07
N LYS A 118 -13.94 1.83 1.93
CA LYS A 118 -14.20 3.28 1.86
C LYS A 118 -15.38 3.73 2.71
N ARG A 119 -16.44 2.92 2.80
CA ARG A 119 -17.60 3.23 3.67
C ARG A 119 -17.22 3.31 5.15
N ARG A 120 -16.20 2.57 5.57
CA ARG A 120 -15.76 2.51 6.98
C ARG A 120 -14.60 3.47 7.29
N VAL A 121 -13.64 3.59 6.37
CA VAL A 121 -12.42 4.39 6.55
C VAL A 121 -12.63 5.86 6.14
N GLY A 122 -13.52 6.12 5.18
CA GLY A 122 -13.82 7.45 4.65
C GLY A 122 -13.55 7.56 3.16
N PHE A 123 -14.43 8.25 2.43
CA PHE A 123 -14.38 8.35 0.96
C PHE A 123 -13.21 9.17 0.43
N ASN A 124 -12.74 10.15 1.21
CA ASN A 124 -11.62 11.04 0.87
C ASN A 124 -10.25 10.42 1.12
N ILE A 125 -10.20 9.25 1.76
CA ILE A 125 -8.94 8.56 2.03
C ILE A 125 -8.54 7.78 0.76
N PRO A 126 -7.31 7.95 0.25
CA PRO A 126 -6.81 7.12 -0.83
C PRO A 126 -6.74 5.67 -0.37
N VAL A 127 -7.37 4.78 -1.14
CA VAL A 127 -7.37 3.33 -0.90
C VAL A 127 -6.88 2.64 -2.16
N VAL A 128 -5.80 1.87 -2.01
CA VAL A 128 -5.25 1.00 -3.07
C VAL A 128 -5.57 -0.44 -2.70
N VAL A 129 -6.18 -1.18 -3.62
CA VAL A 129 -6.43 -2.62 -3.48
C VAL A 129 -5.54 -3.35 -4.47
N THR A 130 -4.80 -4.35 -4.01
CA THR A 130 -3.94 -5.20 -4.83
C THR A 130 -4.34 -6.66 -4.66
N VAL A 131 -4.30 -7.41 -5.74
CA VAL A 131 -4.46 -8.87 -5.75
C VAL A 131 -3.08 -9.50 -5.78
N ASN A 132 -2.81 -10.39 -4.83
CA ASN A 132 -1.51 -10.99 -4.60
C ASN A 132 -1.64 -12.53 -4.59
N ASN A 133 -0.56 -13.23 -4.92
CA ASN A 133 -0.48 -14.71 -4.85
C ASN A 133 -0.25 -15.25 -3.44
N GLY A 134 -0.14 -14.37 -2.47
CA GLY A 134 -0.03 -14.72 -1.07
C GLY A 134 -0.13 -13.47 -0.21
N ILE A 135 -0.49 -13.67 1.04
CA ILE A 135 -0.61 -12.61 2.03
C ILE A 135 -0.02 -13.06 3.36
N ILE A 136 0.55 -12.12 4.09
CA ILE A 136 1.10 -12.34 5.43
C ILE A 136 0.62 -11.20 6.33
N GLY A 137 0.25 -11.54 7.57
CA GLY A 137 -0.18 -10.55 8.53
C GLY A 137 -0.57 -11.14 9.87
N ARG A 138 -0.98 -10.26 10.78
CA ARG A 138 -1.52 -10.63 12.08
C ARG A 138 -3.03 -10.84 11.97
N ASP A 139 -3.49 -12.04 12.28
CA ASP A 139 -4.90 -12.42 12.25
C ASP A 139 -5.73 -11.50 13.15
N ALA A 140 -6.84 -10.99 12.60
CA ALA A 140 -7.70 -10.02 13.27
C ALA A 140 -8.38 -10.57 14.52
N VAL A 141 -8.64 -11.89 14.55
CA VAL A 141 -9.37 -12.58 15.61
C VAL A 141 -8.40 -13.19 16.63
N THR A 142 -7.35 -13.86 16.17
CA THR A 142 -6.43 -14.61 17.05
C THR A 142 -5.17 -13.84 17.45
N ASP A 143 -4.88 -12.70 16.81
CA ASP A 143 -3.63 -11.94 16.98
C ASP A 143 -2.34 -12.71 16.63
N GLU A 144 -2.47 -13.90 16.04
CA GLU A 144 -1.35 -14.72 15.58
C GLU A 144 -0.88 -14.28 14.19
N PHE A 145 0.42 -14.39 13.94
CA PHE A 145 0.94 -14.20 12.59
C PHE A 145 0.62 -15.41 11.72
N LYS A 146 0.03 -15.15 10.55
CA LYS A 146 -0.26 -16.16 9.54
C LYS A 146 0.25 -15.70 8.20
N GLU A 147 0.75 -16.66 7.44
CA GLU A 147 1.16 -16.51 6.05
C GLU A 147 0.39 -17.54 5.23
N VAL A 148 -0.20 -17.09 4.13
CA VAL A 148 -0.89 -17.95 3.18
C VAL A 148 -0.34 -17.66 1.81
N LYS A 149 0.16 -18.70 1.14
CA LYS A 149 0.59 -18.66 -0.25
C LYS A 149 -0.37 -19.51 -1.07
N TRP A 150 -0.89 -18.92 -2.14
CA TRP A 150 -1.79 -19.57 -3.08
C TRP A 150 -0.99 -20.16 -4.24
N GLY A 151 -1.44 -21.32 -4.74
CA GLY A 151 -0.88 -21.93 -5.95
C GLY A 151 -0.92 -20.94 -7.10
N ALA A 152 0.15 -20.91 -7.90
CA ALA A 152 0.33 -19.90 -8.93
C ALA A 152 -0.91 -19.80 -9.85
N LEU A 153 -1.47 -18.60 -9.97
CA LEU A 153 -2.51 -18.23 -10.96
C LEU A 153 -2.09 -18.49 -12.42
N PHE A 154 -0.88 -19.01 -12.65
CA PHE A 154 -0.23 -19.22 -13.94
C PHE A 154 0.32 -20.63 -14.15
N SER A 155 0.17 -21.55 -13.19
CA SER A 155 0.39 -22.97 -13.50
C SER A 155 -0.86 -23.48 -14.18
N GLY A 156 -0.80 -23.71 -15.50
CA GLY A 156 -1.88 -24.28 -16.31
C GLY A 156 -2.21 -25.74 -15.96
N ILE A 157 -2.39 -26.03 -14.68
CA ILE A 157 -2.83 -27.32 -14.17
C ILE A 157 -4.32 -27.17 -13.87
N ASP A 158 -5.09 -27.84 -14.72
CA ASP A 158 -6.54 -27.77 -14.91
C ASP A 158 -7.34 -28.43 -13.77
N ASP A 159 -6.92 -28.25 -12.51
CA ASP A 159 -7.65 -28.80 -11.36
C ASP A 159 -8.67 -27.77 -10.85
N GLU A 160 -9.75 -27.60 -11.60
CA GLU A 160 -10.88 -26.71 -11.32
C GLU A 160 -11.60 -26.98 -9.97
N GLU A 161 -11.29 -28.09 -9.29
CA GLU A 161 -11.97 -28.49 -8.04
C GLU A 161 -11.26 -28.00 -6.76
N TYR A 162 -9.94 -27.76 -6.79
CA TYR A 162 -9.19 -27.21 -5.65
C TYR A 162 -9.24 -25.67 -5.55
N ALA A 163 -9.67 -24.98 -6.61
CA ALA A 163 -9.53 -23.53 -6.75
C ALA A 163 -10.62 -22.68 -6.06
N ARG A 164 -11.73 -23.28 -5.60
CA ARG A 164 -12.93 -22.49 -5.28
C ARG A 164 -12.99 -21.88 -3.86
N HIS A 165 -12.15 -22.34 -2.93
CA HIS A 165 -12.20 -21.87 -1.52
C HIS A 165 -10.83 -21.56 -0.89
N ILE A 166 -9.74 -21.63 -1.65
CA ILE A 166 -8.39 -21.52 -1.07
C ILE A 166 -7.82 -20.10 -1.20
N ASN A 167 -8.29 -19.28 -2.15
CA ASN A 167 -7.71 -17.98 -2.47
C ASN A 167 -8.42 -16.78 -1.80
N GLU A 168 -9.06 -17.02 -0.66
CA GLU A 168 -9.82 -16.02 0.08
C GLU A 168 -8.99 -15.51 1.26
N GLY A 169 -8.76 -14.21 1.27
CA GLY A 169 -7.96 -13.57 2.32
C GLY A 169 -7.78 -12.09 2.05
N ILE A 170 -7.69 -11.31 3.13
CA ILE A 170 -7.52 -9.86 3.08
C ILE A 170 -6.55 -9.40 4.16
N VAL A 171 -5.56 -8.60 3.77
CA VAL A 171 -4.74 -7.79 4.67
C VAL A 171 -5.08 -6.33 4.44
N LEU A 172 -5.61 -5.67 5.46
CA LEU A 172 -5.83 -4.23 5.45
C LEU A 172 -4.74 -3.55 6.27
N THR A 173 -4.05 -2.58 5.67
CA THR A 173 -3.11 -1.69 6.34
C THR A 173 -3.61 -0.25 6.26
N ILE A 174 -3.75 0.43 7.39
CA ILE A 174 -4.08 1.85 7.49
C ILE A 174 -2.89 2.60 8.06
N GLY A 175 -2.50 3.70 7.40
CA GLY A 175 -1.46 4.59 7.91
C GLY A 175 -1.97 5.93 8.38
N CYS A 176 -1.35 6.44 9.44
CA CYS A 176 -1.46 7.79 9.94
C CYS A 176 -0.05 8.39 10.00
N LEU A 177 0.22 9.41 9.18
CA LEU A 177 1.55 10.00 9.03
C LEU A 177 1.49 11.52 9.23
N PRO A 178 1.46 12.00 10.49
CA PRO A 178 1.32 13.42 10.80
C PRO A 178 2.42 14.26 10.14
N GLY A 179 2.02 15.34 9.45
CA GLY A 179 2.95 16.20 8.71
C GLY A 179 3.20 15.78 7.26
N LEU A 180 2.55 14.71 6.78
CA LEU A 180 2.51 14.34 5.36
C LEU A 180 1.08 14.43 4.81
N LYS A 181 0.98 14.70 3.51
CA LYS A 181 -0.21 14.51 2.68
C LYS A 181 0.03 13.30 1.78
N VAL A 182 -1.03 12.51 1.57
CA VAL A 182 -0.97 11.28 0.79
C VAL A 182 -2.02 11.32 -0.29
N GLU A 183 -1.66 10.92 -1.51
CA GLU A 183 -2.58 10.78 -2.64
C GLU A 183 -2.20 9.58 -3.51
N ALA A 184 -3.19 8.97 -4.14
CA ALA A 184 -3.00 7.89 -5.12
C ALA A 184 -3.06 8.48 -6.54
N ILE A 185 -1.93 8.42 -7.25
CA ILE A 185 -1.78 8.94 -8.61
C ILE A 185 -1.63 7.75 -9.57
N PRO A 186 -2.49 7.62 -10.61
CA PRO A 186 -2.36 6.54 -11.59
C PRO A 186 -1.37 6.84 -12.70
N LEU A 187 -0.67 5.80 -13.15
CA LEU A 187 -0.11 5.72 -14.50
C LEU A 187 -1.21 5.21 -15.45
N ILE A 188 -1.55 6.01 -16.46
CA ILE A 188 -2.64 5.70 -17.41
C ILE A 188 -2.05 5.50 -18.80
N ARG A 189 -2.39 4.37 -19.43
CA ARG A 189 -2.16 4.11 -20.86
C ARG A 189 -3.32 4.69 -21.69
N PRO A 190 -3.09 5.70 -22.53
CA PRO A 190 -4.14 6.28 -23.37
C PRO A 190 -4.72 5.26 -24.36
N ALA A 191 -6.03 5.27 -24.58
CA ALA A 191 -6.71 4.31 -25.46
C ALA A 191 -6.36 4.44 -26.97
N LYS A 192 -5.74 5.57 -27.38
CA LYS A 192 -5.58 5.94 -28.80
C LYS A 192 -4.16 5.78 -29.36
N THR A 193 -3.17 5.37 -28.57
CA THR A 193 -1.78 5.22 -29.04
C THR A 193 -1.13 3.98 -28.43
N PRO A 194 -0.59 3.04 -29.24
CA PRO A 194 0.17 1.88 -28.76
C PRO A 194 1.58 2.20 -28.24
N GLN A 195 1.96 3.49 -28.18
CA GLN A 195 3.29 3.89 -27.74
C GLN A 195 3.42 3.84 -26.22
N GLU A 196 4.67 3.66 -25.79
CA GLU A 196 5.17 3.45 -24.43
C GLU A 196 4.34 4.12 -23.32
N PRO A 197 4.29 3.51 -22.11
CA PRO A 197 3.62 4.09 -20.96
C PRO A 197 3.98 5.58 -20.82
N CYS A 198 3.00 6.43 -20.53
CA CYS A 198 3.18 7.88 -20.43
C CYS A 198 3.87 8.25 -19.10
N VAL A 199 5.02 7.63 -18.84
CA VAL A 199 5.79 7.76 -17.60
C VAL A 199 6.23 9.19 -17.36
N ASP A 200 6.42 9.97 -18.42
CA ASP A 200 6.79 11.39 -18.31
C ASP A 200 5.64 12.19 -17.70
N SER A 201 4.41 12.02 -18.19
CA SER A 201 3.22 12.66 -17.60
C SER A 201 3.01 12.19 -16.17
N PHE A 202 3.16 10.89 -15.92
CA PHE A 202 3.04 10.33 -14.58
C PHE A 202 4.05 10.93 -13.59
N SER A 203 5.31 11.07 -14.02
CA SER A 203 6.36 11.71 -13.21
C SER A 203 6.03 13.19 -12.95
N MET A 204 5.46 13.88 -13.95
CA MET A 204 5.01 15.26 -13.80
C MET A 204 3.81 15.40 -12.86
N ASP A 205 2.83 14.51 -12.93
CA ASP A 205 1.66 14.50 -12.04
C ASP A 205 2.08 14.33 -10.57
N ILE A 206 3.06 13.45 -10.30
CA ILE A 206 3.66 13.27 -8.97
C ILE A 206 4.33 14.56 -8.48
N LYS A 207 5.08 15.23 -9.37
CA LYS A 207 5.77 16.48 -9.04
C LYS A 207 4.79 17.63 -8.79
N GLU A 208 3.75 17.73 -9.62
CA GLU A 208 2.70 18.75 -9.48
C GLU A 208 1.93 18.58 -8.18
N TYR A 209 1.52 17.34 -7.86
CA TYR A 209 0.88 17.03 -6.59
C TYR A 209 1.78 17.45 -5.41
N SER A 210 3.05 17.02 -5.43
CA SER A 210 4.01 17.33 -4.38
C SER A 210 4.19 18.85 -4.21
N ALA A 211 4.30 19.59 -5.32
CA ALA A 211 4.40 21.05 -5.31
C ALA A 211 3.16 21.71 -4.75
N SER A 212 1.96 21.20 -5.09
CA SER A 212 0.69 21.76 -4.65
C SER A 212 0.50 21.69 -3.12
N VAL A 213 0.99 20.62 -2.47
CA VAL A 213 0.81 20.41 -1.02
C VAL A 213 1.99 20.87 -0.17
N SER A 214 3.22 20.82 -0.71
CA SER A 214 4.45 21.09 0.05
C SER A 214 5.17 22.39 -0.35
N GLY A 215 4.84 22.96 -1.51
CA GLY A 215 5.62 24.02 -2.16
C GLY A 215 6.91 23.52 -2.82
N HIS A 216 7.23 22.23 -2.74
CA HIS A 216 8.40 21.59 -3.33
C HIS A 216 7.98 20.50 -4.32
N GLN A 217 8.71 20.36 -5.42
CA GLN A 217 8.34 19.44 -6.49
C GLN A 217 8.54 17.96 -6.16
N PHE A 218 9.17 17.61 -5.04
CA PHE A 218 9.57 16.22 -4.78
C PHE A 218 8.85 15.63 -3.56
N PRO A 219 8.34 14.39 -3.69
CA PRO A 219 7.75 13.68 -2.56
C PRO A 219 8.85 13.15 -1.62
N VAL A 220 8.44 12.89 -0.38
CA VAL A 220 9.29 12.27 0.66
C VAL A 220 9.44 10.77 0.40
N GLY A 221 8.43 10.13 -0.16
CA GLY A 221 8.47 8.73 -0.54
C GLY A 221 7.29 8.34 -1.45
N ILE A 222 7.41 7.19 -2.10
CA ILE A 222 6.41 6.64 -3.01
C ILE A 222 6.30 5.13 -2.75
N ILE A 223 5.07 4.63 -2.67
CA ILE A 223 4.78 3.21 -2.81
C ILE A 223 4.14 2.99 -4.18
N LEU A 224 4.77 2.22 -5.06
CA LEU A 224 4.32 1.94 -6.42
C LEU A 224 3.64 0.58 -6.49
N PHE A 225 2.47 0.51 -7.10
CA PHE A 225 1.72 -0.71 -7.35
C PHE A 225 1.57 -0.89 -8.85
N GLY A 226 2.32 -1.81 -9.44
CA GLY A 226 2.32 -2.06 -10.88
C GLY A 226 1.37 -3.18 -11.30
N GLU A 227 0.75 -3.01 -12.46
CA GLU A 227 -0.09 -4.02 -13.11
C GLU A 227 0.77 -4.96 -13.97
N ALA A 228 0.49 -6.27 -13.95
CA ALA A 228 1.31 -7.29 -14.61
C ALA A 228 1.47 -7.09 -16.13
N SER A 229 0.60 -6.30 -16.75
CA SER A 229 0.62 -5.98 -18.19
C SER A 229 1.58 -4.86 -18.60
N SER A 230 2.41 -4.36 -17.67
CA SER A 230 3.23 -3.16 -17.87
C SER A 230 4.69 -3.38 -17.49
N ASP A 231 5.63 -2.81 -18.26
CA ASP A 231 7.06 -2.85 -17.93
C ASP A 231 7.40 -1.87 -16.81
N MET A 232 7.17 -2.29 -15.56
CA MET A 232 7.48 -1.45 -14.38
C MET A 232 8.97 -1.16 -14.22
N LYS A 233 9.86 -1.94 -14.86
CA LYS A 233 11.31 -1.64 -14.82
C LYS A 233 11.59 -0.32 -15.53
N LEU A 234 10.93 -0.08 -16.67
CA LEU A 234 11.03 1.21 -17.37
C LEU A 234 10.45 2.36 -16.52
N VAL A 235 9.32 2.12 -15.84
CA VAL A 235 8.70 3.11 -14.95
C VAL A 235 9.65 3.49 -13.82
N MET A 236 10.23 2.49 -13.14
CA MET A 236 11.20 2.68 -12.06
C MET A 236 12.47 3.39 -12.53
N GLU A 237 13.03 3.04 -13.68
CA GLU A 237 14.22 3.70 -14.25
C GLU A 237 13.97 5.20 -14.51
N LYS A 238 12.80 5.55 -15.02
CA LYS A 238 12.43 6.95 -15.26
C LYS A 238 12.15 7.70 -13.95
N LEU A 239 11.48 7.07 -12.98
CA LEU A 239 11.26 7.68 -11.66
C LEU A 239 12.58 7.92 -10.92
N ASP A 240 13.51 6.96 -10.94
CA ASP A 240 14.86 7.11 -10.36
C ASP A 240 15.64 8.28 -11.00
N TYR A 241 15.46 8.49 -12.30
CA TYR A 241 16.01 9.67 -12.98
C TYR A 241 15.25 10.97 -12.64
N ALA A 242 13.91 10.90 -12.45
CA ALA A 242 13.04 12.05 -12.22
C ALA A 242 13.18 12.68 -10.84
N MET A 243 13.54 11.86 -9.84
CA MET A 243 13.46 12.17 -8.42
C MET A 243 14.87 12.36 -7.82
N PRO A 244 15.01 13.12 -6.73
CA PRO A 244 16.27 13.25 -6.03
C PRO A 244 16.65 11.93 -5.35
N MET A 245 17.95 11.74 -5.08
CA MET A 245 18.49 10.52 -4.43
C MET A 245 17.83 10.19 -3.09
N ASP A 246 17.30 11.19 -2.39
CA ASP A 246 16.66 11.02 -1.08
C ASP A 246 15.19 10.55 -1.18
N THR A 247 14.60 10.56 -2.39
CA THR A 247 13.24 10.07 -2.59
C THR A 247 13.24 8.56 -2.68
N VAL A 248 12.61 7.93 -1.70
CA VAL A 248 12.44 6.48 -1.65
C VAL A 248 11.26 6.06 -2.53
N VAL A 249 11.49 5.09 -3.41
CA VAL A 249 10.44 4.40 -4.17
C VAL A 249 10.51 2.90 -3.89
N VAL A 250 9.45 2.34 -3.33
CA VAL A 250 9.29 0.90 -3.07
C VAL A 250 7.97 0.42 -3.65
N GLY A 251 7.78 -0.88 -3.86
CA GLY A 251 6.54 -1.32 -4.48
C GLY A 251 6.52 -2.76 -4.95
N ASP A 252 5.43 -3.09 -5.64
CA ASP A 252 5.21 -4.36 -6.32
C ASP A 252 5.21 -4.15 -7.84
N GLU A 253 5.90 -5.04 -8.57
CA GLU A 253 5.97 -5.06 -10.03
C GLU A 253 4.72 -5.72 -10.65
N ARG A 254 4.07 -6.67 -9.95
CA ARG A 254 3.05 -7.57 -10.54
C ARG A 254 1.80 -7.76 -9.68
N GLY A 255 1.25 -6.69 -9.14
CA GLY A 255 -0.04 -6.73 -8.44
C GLY A 255 -1.19 -6.34 -9.37
N CYS A 256 -2.27 -7.11 -9.46
CA CYS A 256 -3.47 -6.58 -10.11
C CYS A 256 -4.05 -5.49 -9.20
N SER A 257 -4.04 -4.23 -9.64
CA SER A 257 -4.37 -3.10 -8.75
C SER A 257 -5.66 -2.40 -9.16
N VAL A 258 -6.59 -2.28 -8.21
CA VAL A 258 -7.79 -1.44 -8.33
C VAL A 258 -7.72 -0.37 -7.26
N PHE A 259 -7.85 0.88 -7.65
CA PHE A 259 -7.84 2.00 -6.71
C PHE A 259 -8.97 2.98 -7.02
N ARG A 260 -9.32 3.79 -6.03
CA ARG A 260 -10.25 4.92 -6.22
C ARG A 260 -9.82 6.05 -5.30
N CYS A 261 -9.52 7.22 -5.85
CA CYS A 261 -9.29 8.45 -5.09
C CYS A 261 -10.64 9.07 -4.67
N GLY A 262 -10.66 9.92 -3.64
CA GLY A 262 -11.87 10.62 -3.16
C GLY A 262 -12.43 11.69 -4.10
N ASN A 263 -11.64 12.15 -5.09
CA ASN A 263 -12.10 13.10 -6.11
C ASN A 263 -12.37 12.39 -7.44
N ASP A 264 -13.50 11.68 -7.48
CA ASP A 264 -13.98 10.88 -8.62
C ASP A 264 -14.31 11.68 -9.92
N SER A 265 -14.07 12.99 -9.97
CA SER A 265 -14.23 13.76 -11.20
C SER A 265 -13.04 13.65 -12.17
N ARG A 266 -11.87 13.18 -11.71
CA ARG A 266 -10.66 13.14 -12.54
C ARG A 266 -10.37 11.80 -13.23
N HIS A 267 -10.91 10.67 -12.76
CA HIS A 267 -10.42 9.35 -13.20
C HIS A 267 -11.51 8.28 -13.39
N ALA A 268 -12.60 8.62 -14.10
CA ALA A 268 -13.49 7.61 -14.66
C ALA A 268 -12.75 6.84 -15.80
N CYS A 269 -12.23 5.66 -15.45
CA CYS A 269 -11.48 4.73 -16.30
C CYS A 269 -12.14 4.46 -17.68
N GLY A 270 -13.46 4.61 -17.80
CA GLY A 270 -14.17 4.37 -19.06
C GLY A 270 -13.83 5.33 -20.22
N SER A 271 -13.24 6.52 -19.98
CA SER A 271 -12.98 7.51 -21.04
C SER A 271 -11.52 7.94 -21.24
N LYS A 272 -10.62 7.65 -20.29
CA LYS A 272 -9.23 8.16 -20.27
C LYS A 272 -8.14 7.13 -20.60
N GLY A 273 -8.41 5.82 -20.52
CA GLY A 273 -7.41 4.77 -20.78
C GLY A 273 -7.35 3.71 -19.68
N CYS A 274 -6.43 2.75 -19.82
CA CYS A 274 -6.22 1.67 -18.84
C CYS A 274 -5.20 2.08 -17.78
N ILE A 275 -5.41 1.68 -16.52
CA ILE A 275 -4.44 1.91 -15.44
C ILE A 275 -3.34 0.85 -15.53
N GLU A 276 -2.08 1.28 -15.55
CA GLU A 276 -0.91 0.42 -15.61
C GLU A 276 -0.17 0.33 -14.27
N ALA A 277 -0.30 1.37 -13.44
CA ALA A 277 0.27 1.42 -12.11
C ALA A 277 -0.42 2.50 -11.27
N VAL A 278 -0.19 2.46 -9.95
CA VAL A 278 -0.62 3.49 -9.00
C VAL A 278 0.54 3.84 -8.09
N ALA A 279 0.90 5.12 -8.02
CA ALA A 279 1.79 5.64 -7.00
C ALA A 279 0.98 6.18 -5.82
N LEU A 280 1.18 5.61 -4.64
CA LEU A 280 0.80 6.23 -3.39
C LEU A 280 1.92 7.19 -2.98
N VAL A 281 1.68 8.48 -3.16
CA VAL A 281 2.68 9.54 -3.03
C VAL A 281 2.60 10.19 -1.66
N PHE A 282 3.72 10.23 -0.95
CA PHE A 282 3.86 10.85 0.36
C PHE A 282 4.58 12.18 0.22
N ALA A 283 3.83 13.27 0.25
CA ALA A 283 4.37 14.62 0.12
C ALA A 283 4.31 15.36 1.46
N GLN A 284 5.24 16.28 1.67
CA GLN A 284 5.31 17.02 2.93
C GLN A 284 4.16 18.02 3.06
N ASP A 285 3.48 18.05 4.21
CA ASP A 285 2.46 19.06 4.44
C ASP A 285 3.12 20.42 4.72
N ARG A 286 2.79 21.43 3.91
CA ARG A 286 3.25 22.81 4.13
C ARG A 286 2.75 23.37 5.45
N ASN A 287 1.58 22.95 5.91
CA ASN A 287 0.96 23.40 7.16
C ASN A 287 1.31 22.51 8.35
N ARG A 288 2.40 21.72 8.25
CA ARG A 288 2.78 20.82 9.34
C ARG A 288 3.08 21.60 10.62
N SER A 289 2.48 21.14 11.72
CA SER A 289 2.85 21.55 13.09
C SER A 289 3.85 20.58 13.75
N SER A 290 4.23 19.52 13.03
CA SER A 290 4.98 18.36 13.55
C SER A 290 6.38 18.26 12.93
N GLY A 291 7.21 17.38 13.51
CA GLY A 291 8.57 17.10 13.03
C GLY A 291 8.63 16.53 11.60
N ASN A 292 9.83 16.40 11.06
CA ASN A 292 10.04 15.85 9.73
C ASN A 292 9.99 14.31 9.75
N ILE A 293 9.14 13.71 8.92
CA ILE A 293 9.17 12.28 8.64
C ILE A 293 10.21 12.02 7.55
N ARG A 294 11.04 10.99 7.74
CA ARG A 294 11.94 10.44 6.73
C ARG A 294 11.68 8.95 6.60
N PHE A 295 11.66 8.46 5.36
CA PHE A 295 11.59 7.03 5.09
C PHE A 295 13.00 6.45 5.09
N HIS A 296 13.18 5.34 5.78
CA HIS A 296 14.38 4.53 5.72
C HIS A 296 14.04 3.23 5.01
N VAL A 297 14.87 2.82 4.05
CA VAL A 297 14.71 1.56 3.34
C VAL A 297 15.79 0.61 3.82
N ALA A 298 15.36 -0.61 4.12
CA ALA A 298 16.24 -1.75 4.26
C ALA A 298 15.94 -2.71 3.12
N PHE A 299 16.96 -3.11 2.39
CA PHE A 299 16.85 -4.17 1.40
C PHE A 299 17.14 -5.49 2.10
N SER A 300 16.21 -6.44 2.01
CA SER A 300 16.50 -7.81 2.42
C SER A 300 17.52 -8.40 1.45
N ASN A 301 18.49 -9.15 1.97
CA ASN A 301 19.38 -9.99 1.15
C ASN A 301 18.64 -11.22 0.60
N GLY A 302 17.32 -11.16 0.37
CA GLY A 302 16.43 -12.27 0.01
C GLY A 302 16.81 -12.99 -1.29
N VAL A 303 17.90 -12.60 -1.93
CA VAL A 303 18.58 -13.30 -3.01
C VAL A 303 20.02 -13.59 -2.58
N SER A 304 20.41 -14.85 -2.61
CA SER A 304 21.81 -15.25 -2.47
C SER A 304 22.45 -15.32 -3.86
N PRO A 305 23.59 -14.64 -4.11
CA PRO A 305 24.28 -14.80 -5.38
C PRO A 305 24.83 -16.22 -5.49
N VAL A 306 24.46 -16.92 -6.57
CA VAL A 306 24.91 -18.28 -6.88
C VAL A 306 25.53 -18.29 -8.27
N GLY A 307 26.63 -19.02 -8.43
CA GLY A 307 27.32 -19.18 -9.71
C GLY A 307 28.31 -18.06 -10.04
N GLY A 308 28.86 -18.12 -11.25
CA GLY A 308 29.87 -17.17 -11.74
C GLY A 308 29.30 -15.92 -12.39
N ARG A 309 30.16 -14.95 -12.72
CA ARG A 309 29.80 -13.82 -13.58
C ARG A 309 29.83 -14.25 -15.05
N TYR A 310 28.79 -13.91 -15.78
CA TYR A 310 28.69 -14.20 -17.21
C TYR A 310 28.61 -12.89 -18.00
N LYS A 311 29.16 -12.91 -19.22
CA LYS A 311 28.99 -11.85 -20.21
C LYS A 311 28.04 -12.35 -21.30
N ALA A 312 26.98 -11.60 -21.59
CA ALA A 312 26.05 -11.95 -22.66
C ALA A 312 26.80 -12.08 -24.00
N ALA A 313 26.56 -13.16 -24.72
CA ALA A 313 27.10 -13.45 -26.05
C ALA A 313 26.08 -13.19 -27.16
N SER A 314 24.84 -13.61 -26.95
CA SER A 314 23.70 -13.35 -27.83
C SER A 314 22.47 -13.07 -26.98
N VAL A 315 21.64 -12.13 -27.41
CA VAL A 315 20.38 -11.78 -26.76
C VAL A 315 19.30 -11.67 -27.83
N ARG A 316 18.21 -12.40 -27.66
CA ARG A 316 17.03 -12.34 -28.53
C ARG A 316 15.80 -12.07 -27.70
N THR A 317 15.02 -11.08 -28.09
CA THR A 317 13.74 -10.78 -27.45
C THR A 317 12.63 -11.48 -28.22
N ASN A 318 11.87 -12.33 -27.55
CA ASN A 318 10.64 -12.88 -28.11
C ASN A 318 9.46 -12.00 -27.69
N LYS A 319 8.78 -11.40 -28.68
CA LYS A 319 7.63 -10.52 -28.44
C LYS A 319 6.34 -11.28 -28.16
N SER A 320 6.19 -12.53 -28.61
CA SER A 320 4.96 -13.30 -28.37
C SER A 320 4.83 -13.68 -26.90
N ASP A 321 5.94 -14.08 -26.29
CA ASP A 321 5.95 -14.66 -24.95
C ASP A 321 6.52 -13.69 -23.90
N CYS A 322 6.76 -12.43 -24.31
CA CYS A 322 7.40 -11.39 -23.51
C CYS A 322 8.70 -11.86 -22.83
N SER A 323 9.45 -12.77 -23.47
CA SER A 323 10.63 -13.42 -22.93
C SER A 323 11.90 -12.92 -23.61
N THR A 324 13.03 -13.08 -22.94
CA THR A 324 14.35 -12.77 -23.49
C THR A 324 15.22 -14.01 -23.38
N TRP A 325 15.70 -14.47 -24.51
CA TRP A 325 16.61 -15.59 -24.61
C TRP A 325 18.04 -15.06 -24.69
N LEU A 326 18.94 -15.68 -23.94
CA LEU A 326 20.33 -15.28 -23.94
C LEU A 326 21.26 -16.50 -23.94
N THR A 327 22.40 -16.35 -24.60
CA THR A 327 23.58 -17.19 -24.37
C THR A 327 24.64 -16.35 -23.70
N ALA A 328 25.49 -16.95 -22.88
CA ALA A 328 26.46 -16.22 -22.09
C ALA A 328 27.82 -16.90 -22.06
N LYS A 329 28.89 -16.12 -21.97
CA LYS A 329 30.26 -16.59 -21.78
C LYS A 329 30.65 -16.41 -20.33
N ARG A 330 31.14 -17.48 -19.70
CA ARG A 330 31.75 -17.40 -18.37
C ARG A 330 33.08 -16.66 -18.48
N GLU A 331 33.41 -15.88 -17.45
CA GLU A 331 34.72 -15.24 -17.38
C GLU A 331 35.85 -16.29 -17.55
N GLY A 332 36.85 -15.98 -18.39
CA GLY A 332 37.93 -16.90 -18.74
C GLY A 332 37.59 -17.98 -19.79
N HIS A 333 36.34 -18.10 -20.25
CA HIS A 333 35.92 -19.11 -21.23
C HIS A 333 35.55 -18.47 -22.58
N GLN A 334 36.07 -19.01 -23.69
CA GLN A 334 35.78 -18.47 -25.02
C GLN A 334 34.46 -18.94 -25.63
N GLN A 335 34.03 -20.17 -25.30
CA GLN A 335 32.80 -20.76 -25.83
C GLN A 335 31.55 -20.21 -25.11
N PRO A 336 30.51 -19.82 -25.86
CA PRO A 336 29.23 -19.46 -25.28
C PRO A 336 28.54 -20.69 -24.71
N LEU A 337 27.98 -20.53 -23.52
CA LEU A 337 27.14 -21.51 -22.84
C LEU A 337 25.66 -21.17 -23.14
N ASP A 338 24.87 -22.21 -23.40
CA ASP A 338 23.42 -22.09 -23.49
C ASP A 338 22.78 -22.00 -22.08
N GLY A 339 21.50 -21.62 -22.03
CA GLY A 339 20.77 -21.46 -20.77
C GLY A 339 20.66 -22.75 -19.97
N GLN A 340 20.54 -23.90 -20.65
CA GLN A 340 20.39 -25.21 -20.01
C GLN A 340 21.66 -25.64 -19.29
N THR A 341 22.82 -25.41 -19.91
CA THR A 341 24.13 -25.68 -19.33
C THR A 341 24.38 -24.79 -18.11
N ILE A 342 24.02 -23.50 -18.20
CA ILE A 342 24.14 -22.57 -17.07
C ILE A 342 23.23 -23.00 -15.91
N LEU A 343 21.98 -23.40 -16.19
CA LEU A 343 21.05 -23.89 -15.17
C LEU A 343 21.53 -25.20 -14.54
N HIS A 344 22.09 -26.11 -15.34
CA HIS A 344 22.66 -27.36 -14.84
C HIS A 344 23.82 -27.09 -13.87
N ASP A 345 24.77 -26.24 -14.24
CA ASP A 345 25.89 -25.84 -13.39
C ASP A 345 25.41 -25.27 -12.05
N ILE A 346 24.39 -24.39 -12.08
CA ILE A 346 23.79 -23.79 -10.88
C ILE A 346 23.14 -24.87 -10.00
N ASN A 347 22.35 -25.77 -10.58
CA ASN A 347 21.69 -26.84 -9.84
C ASN A 347 22.70 -27.80 -9.21
N THR A 348 23.80 -28.10 -9.90
CA THR A 348 24.90 -28.89 -9.34
C THR A 348 25.56 -28.18 -8.17
N LEU A 349 25.81 -26.86 -8.27
CA LEU A 349 26.36 -26.05 -7.16
C LEU A 349 25.43 -25.97 -5.95
N LEU A 350 24.12 -26.05 -6.16
CA LEU A 350 23.11 -26.02 -5.10
C LEU A 350 22.83 -27.41 -4.49
N GLU A 351 23.55 -28.45 -4.95
CA GLU A 351 23.50 -29.82 -4.42
C GLU A 351 22.06 -30.41 -4.31
N ASN A 352 21.11 -29.92 -5.12
CA ASN A 352 19.68 -30.26 -5.03
C ASN A 352 19.07 -30.04 -3.62
N HIS A 353 19.68 -29.20 -2.77
CA HIS A 353 19.23 -28.96 -1.39
C HIS A 353 18.07 -27.95 -1.27
N ILE A 354 17.63 -27.36 -2.38
CA ILE A 354 16.58 -26.34 -2.41
C ILE A 354 15.48 -26.82 -3.36
N GLU A 355 14.28 -27.09 -2.85
CA GLU A 355 13.05 -27.21 -3.66
C GLU A 355 12.97 -26.01 -4.61
N PRO A 356 12.61 -26.20 -5.90
CA PRO A 356 13.15 -25.43 -7.02
C PRO A 356 13.25 -23.93 -6.71
N PRO A 357 14.47 -23.38 -6.52
CA PRO A 357 14.62 -21.99 -6.14
C PRO A 357 14.07 -21.10 -7.25
N GLU A 358 13.35 -20.04 -6.89
CA GLU A 358 13.04 -18.98 -7.84
C GLU A 358 14.36 -18.31 -8.24
N LEU A 359 14.88 -18.67 -9.42
CA LEU A 359 16.14 -18.15 -9.92
C LEU A 359 15.93 -16.78 -10.57
N TYR A 360 16.82 -15.84 -10.26
CA TYR A 360 16.83 -14.51 -10.85
C TYR A 360 18.21 -14.20 -11.43
N ILE A 361 18.24 -13.61 -12.62
CA ILE A 361 19.47 -13.08 -13.24
C ILE A 361 19.49 -11.56 -13.06
N GLY A 362 20.53 -11.08 -12.38
CA GLY A 362 20.86 -9.65 -12.31
C GLY A 362 21.54 -9.18 -13.59
N VAL A 363 20.91 -8.28 -14.33
CA VAL A 363 21.42 -7.70 -15.57
C VAL A 363 21.78 -6.24 -15.35
N THR A 364 23.06 -5.90 -15.56
CA THR A 364 23.49 -4.49 -15.64
C THR A 364 23.11 -3.94 -17.01
N LYS A 365 22.23 -2.95 -17.04
CA LYS A 365 21.77 -2.28 -18.26
C LYS A 365 22.36 -0.88 -18.32
N HIS A 366 22.84 -0.51 -19.49
CA HIS A 366 23.23 0.87 -19.80
C HIS A 366 22.18 1.46 -20.75
N ARG A 367 21.44 2.47 -20.28
CA ARG A 367 20.33 3.08 -21.00
C ARG A 367 20.49 4.59 -21.04
N LYS A 368 19.93 5.23 -22.07
CA LYS A 368 19.76 6.69 -22.08
C LYS A 368 18.34 7.00 -21.61
N VAL A 369 18.20 7.81 -20.56
CA VAL A 369 16.92 8.17 -19.96
C VAL A 369 16.69 9.67 -20.12
N SER A 370 15.46 10.06 -20.44
CA SER A 370 15.00 11.45 -20.52
C SER A 370 13.56 11.53 -19.99
N ILE A 371 13.17 12.73 -19.55
CA ILE A 371 11.80 13.07 -19.17
C ILE A 371 11.36 14.30 -19.98
N GLY A 372 10.24 14.19 -20.67
CA GLY A 372 9.71 15.26 -21.51
C GLY A 372 10.69 15.63 -22.63
N ALA A 373 10.97 16.93 -22.78
CA ALA A 373 11.85 17.46 -23.83
C ALA A 373 13.35 17.46 -23.45
N GLU A 374 13.73 16.86 -22.33
CA GLU A 374 15.13 16.83 -21.88
C GLU A 374 16.03 15.98 -22.79
N LYS A 375 17.32 16.32 -22.82
CA LYS A 375 18.32 15.53 -23.55
C LYS A 375 18.57 14.19 -22.83
N PRO A 376 18.54 13.05 -23.53
CA PRO A 376 18.78 11.75 -22.92
C PRO A 376 20.17 11.63 -22.27
N MET A 377 20.18 11.25 -20.99
CA MET A 377 21.38 11.06 -20.17
C MET A 377 21.69 9.57 -19.98
N PRO A 378 22.96 9.14 -20.12
CA PRO A 378 23.33 7.75 -19.87
C PRO A 378 23.21 7.42 -18.37
N ARG A 379 22.56 6.28 -18.07
CA ARG A 379 22.38 5.72 -16.74
C ARG A 379 22.72 4.24 -16.76
N THR A 380 23.20 3.77 -15.61
CA THR A 380 23.44 2.35 -15.36
C THR A 380 22.45 1.88 -14.30
N CYS A 381 21.66 0.86 -14.62
CA CYS A 381 20.72 0.24 -13.70
C CYS A 381 20.98 -1.26 -13.60
N ILE A 382 20.63 -1.86 -12.47
CA ILE A 382 20.62 -3.30 -12.29
C ILE A 382 19.15 -3.73 -12.27
N ALA A 383 18.79 -4.65 -13.16
CA ALA A 383 17.45 -5.23 -13.22
C ALA A 383 17.54 -6.74 -12.97
N TYR A 384 16.72 -7.26 -12.08
CA TYR A 384 16.61 -8.69 -11.84
C TYR A 384 15.49 -9.28 -12.69
N HIS A 385 15.76 -10.41 -13.33
CA HIS A 385 14.83 -11.09 -14.22
C HIS A 385 14.64 -12.52 -13.74
N GLY A 386 13.40 -12.90 -13.42
CA GLY A 386 13.06 -14.27 -13.08
C GLY A 386 13.37 -15.21 -14.25
N VAL A 387 13.97 -16.35 -13.96
CA VAL A 387 14.31 -17.37 -14.95
C VAL A 387 13.17 -18.38 -15.00
N VAL A 388 12.52 -18.45 -16.16
CA VAL A 388 11.55 -19.50 -16.46
C VAL A 388 12.33 -20.60 -17.17
N GLY A 389 12.49 -21.75 -16.53
CA GLY A 389 13.08 -22.93 -17.17
C GLY A 389 12.24 -23.40 -18.36
N TYR A 390 12.82 -24.32 -19.15
CA TYR A 390 12.26 -25.00 -20.32
C TYR A 390 12.45 -24.28 -21.67
N ASP A 391 13.48 -24.67 -22.41
CA ASP A 391 13.42 -24.67 -23.87
C ASP A 391 13.04 -26.08 -24.34
N ILE A 392 12.01 -26.16 -25.17
CA ILE A 392 11.76 -27.28 -26.05
C ILE A 392 12.47 -26.93 -27.36
N ASN A 393 13.65 -27.52 -27.56
CA ASN A 393 14.37 -27.65 -28.83
C ASN A 393 14.52 -26.41 -29.74
N PHE A 394 15.76 -25.95 -29.90
CA PHE A 394 16.20 -25.15 -31.05
C PHE A 394 16.63 -26.01 -32.23
#